data_AF-A0A7K0YSY5-F1
#
_entry.id   AF-A0A7K0YSY5-F1
#
_cell.length_a   1.000
_cell.length_b   1.000
_cell.length_c   1.000
_cell.angle_alpha   90.00
_cell.angle_beta   90.00
_cell.angle_gamma   90.00
#
_symmetry.space_group_name_H-M   'P 1'
#
loop_
_entity.id
_entity.type
_entity.pdbx_description
1 polymer ?
#
loop_
_entity_poly.entity_id
_entity_poly.type
_entity_poly.pdbx_seq_one_letter_code
_entity_poly.pdbx_strand_id
1 'polypeptide(L)'
;MSLSPNSTEYSTITEQLMLRLKVPTKLRNLEATLIIFAMIVTSAALALVDLGATGKLDTPIIGLTLGLGAIVLAMHIAQRFVARDADPLILPIVTLLNGLGIAMIHRLDISAGLTGWQANATRQMVWTAIAIVVAIVVIVVVRNHRVLQRYRYLWMLVGVGLLMLPLVPFIGTTINGARLWVNLGFVTFQPGEIGKIALALFFAGYLVTARDSLSVVGKRMFGVT
;
A
#
# COMPACT_ATOMS: atom_id res chain seq x y z
N MET A 1 13.28 -52.81 -31.72
CA MET A 1 13.07 -51.51 -32.41
C MET A 1 11.75 -50.95 -31.89
N SER A 2 11.77 -50.26 -30.74
CA SER A 2 10.57 -49.68 -30.11
C SER A 2 10.48 -48.20 -30.49
N LEU A 3 9.46 -47.85 -31.25
CA LEU A 3 9.14 -46.46 -31.59
C LEU A 3 8.63 -45.75 -30.33
N SER A 4 9.35 -44.74 -29.84
CA SER A 4 8.82 -43.83 -28.82
C SER A 4 7.87 -42.83 -29.49
N PRO A 5 6.68 -42.55 -28.91
CA PRO A 5 5.76 -41.57 -29.48
C PRO A 5 6.30 -40.15 -29.36
N ASN A 6 5.97 -39.36 -30.39
CA ASN A 6 6.37 -37.99 -30.70
C ASN A 6 6.34 -37.03 -29.48
N SER A 7 7.51 -36.56 -29.04
CA SER A 7 7.67 -35.56 -27.97
C SER A 7 7.36 -34.11 -28.41
N THR A 8 7.13 -33.90 -29.70
CA THR A 8 6.84 -32.59 -30.31
C THR A 8 5.40 -32.12 -30.11
N GLU A 9 4.45 -33.03 -29.85
CA GLU A 9 3.02 -32.68 -29.80
C GLU A 9 2.61 -32.03 -28.46
N TYR A 10 3.25 -32.40 -27.36
CA TYR A 10 3.00 -31.86 -26.03
C TYR A 10 3.54 -30.43 -25.83
N SER A 11 4.61 -30.06 -26.53
CA SER A 11 5.18 -28.70 -26.49
C SER A 11 4.20 -27.68 -27.06
N THR A 12 3.54 -28.03 -28.16
CA THR A 12 2.67 -27.13 -28.93
C THR A 12 1.41 -26.74 -28.16
N ILE A 13 0.79 -27.69 -27.44
CA ILE A 13 -0.40 -27.40 -26.61
C ILE A 13 -0.01 -26.55 -25.39
N THR A 14 1.13 -26.84 -24.77
CA THR A 14 1.62 -26.11 -23.59
C THR A 14 1.97 -24.66 -23.94
N GLU A 15 2.64 -24.43 -25.08
CA GLU A 15 2.89 -23.09 -25.61
C GLU A 15 1.59 -22.36 -25.97
N GLN A 16 0.64 -23.04 -26.61
CA GLN A 16 -0.66 -22.44 -26.97
C GLN A 16 -1.52 -22.08 -25.76
N LEU A 17 -1.43 -22.84 -24.65
CA LEU A 17 -2.10 -22.52 -23.39
C LEU A 17 -1.42 -21.34 -22.68
N MET A 18 -0.08 -21.28 -22.67
CA MET A 18 0.67 -20.16 -22.08
C MET A 18 0.59 -18.86 -22.91
N LEU A 19 0.33 -18.95 -24.21
CA LEU A 19 0.22 -17.80 -25.12
C LEU A 19 -1.08 -17.00 -24.98
N ARG A 20 -2.09 -17.48 -24.24
CA ARG A 20 -3.44 -16.87 -24.22
C ARG A 20 -3.82 -16.08 -22.97
N LEU A 21 -2.88 -15.72 -22.10
CA LEU A 21 -3.15 -14.89 -20.91
C LEU A 21 -2.54 -13.47 -20.97
N LYS A 22 -2.36 -12.91 -22.17
CA LYS A 22 -2.31 -11.46 -22.34
C LYS A 22 -3.72 -10.91 -22.54
N VAL A 23 -4.40 -10.58 -21.44
CA VAL A 23 -5.57 -9.68 -21.51
C VAL A 23 -5.42 -8.50 -20.54
N PRO A 24 -4.40 -7.63 -20.74
CA PRO A 24 -4.11 -6.54 -19.80
C PRO A 24 -5.20 -5.45 -19.74
N THR A 25 -6.06 -5.33 -20.76
CA THR A 25 -7.08 -4.26 -20.84
C THR A 25 -8.35 -4.52 -20.03
N LYS A 26 -8.82 -5.78 -19.92
CA LYS A 26 -10.07 -6.08 -19.19
C LYS A 26 -9.96 -5.81 -17.69
N LEU A 27 -8.78 -6.03 -17.12
CA LEU A 27 -8.54 -5.91 -15.68
C LEU A 27 -8.49 -4.46 -15.20
N ARG A 28 -7.93 -3.54 -15.99
CA ARG A 28 -7.90 -2.10 -15.64
C ARG A 28 -9.30 -1.47 -15.68
N ASN A 29 -10.16 -1.90 -16.60
CA ASN A 29 -11.55 -1.44 -16.63
C ASN A 29 -12.36 -1.98 -15.44
N LEU A 30 -12.09 -3.23 -15.01
CA LEU A 30 -12.66 -3.77 -13.79
C LEU A 30 -12.25 -2.94 -12.57
N GLU A 31 -10.97 -2.60 -12.44
CA GLU A 31 -10.49 -1.70 -11.39
C GLU A 31 -11.25 -0.37 -11.39
N ALA A 32 -11.40 0.28 -12.55
CA ALA A 32 -12.13 1.54 -12.67
C ALA A 32 -13.59 1.39 -12.17
N THR A 33 -14.29 0.33 -12.59
CA THR A 33 -15.65 0.04 -12.12
C THR A 33 -15.70 -0.17 -10.61
N LEU A 34 -14.75 -0.92 -10.05
CA LEU A 34 -14.68 -1.19 -8.62
C LEU A 34 -14.32 0.06 -7.80
N ILE A 35 -13.49 0.97 -8.34
CA ILE A 35 -13.20 2.27 -7.71
C ILE A 35 -14.46 3.13 -7.67
N ILE A 36 -15.21 3.22 -8.78
CA ILE A 36 -16.48 3.97 -8.82
C ILE A 36 -17.45 3.39 -7.78
N PHE A 37 -17.56 2.07 -7.72
CA PHE A 37 -18.38 1.40 -6.71
C PHE A 37 -17.92 1.75 -5.28
N ALA A 38 -16.62 1.68 -5.00
CA ALA A 38 -16.06 2.03 -3.69
C ALA A 38 -16.30 3.50 -3.32
N MET A 39 -16.20 4.42 -4.28
CA MET A 39 -16.47 5.84 -4.09
C MET A 39 -17.96 6.09 -3.80
N ILE A 40 -18.87 5.41 -4.49
CA ILE A 40 -20.31 5.49 -4.22
C ILE A 40 -20.61 5.01 -2.81
N VAL A 41 -20.11 3.83 -2.43
CA VAL A 41 -20.32 3.27 -1.09
C VAL A 41 -19.76 4.19 0.00
N THR A 42 -18.55 4.73 -0.19
CA THR A 42 -17.92 5.65 0.76
C THR A 42 -18.71 6.95 0.91
N SER A 43 -19.14 7.54 -0.20
CA SER A 43 -19.92 8.79 -0.19
C SER A 43 -21.30 8.57 0.44
N ALA A 44 -21.94 7.44 0.15
CA ALA A 44 -23.20 7.06 0.78
C ALA A 44 -23.05 6.81 2.28
N ALA A 45 -21.98 6.13 2.72
CA ALA A 45 -21.70 5.90 4.13
C ALA A 45 -21.52 7.21 4.90
N LEU A 46 -20.74 8.15 4.36
CA LEU A 46 -20.56 9.48 4.97
C LEU A 46 -21.85 10.28 5.01
N ALA A 47 -22.62 10.30 3.91
CA ALA A 47 -23.92 10.97 3.87
C ALA A 47 -24.91 10.38 4.88
N LEU A 48 -24.93 9.05 5.06
CA LEU A 48 -25.75 8.39 6.06
C LEU A 48 -25.33 8.74 7.49
N VAL A 49 -24.03 8.86 7.76
CA VAL A 49 -23.52 9.31 9.06
C VAL A 49 -23.97 10.73 9.35
N ASP A 50 -23.80 11.65 8.39
CA ASP A 50 -24.18 13.06 8.51
C ASP A 50 -25.69 13.23 8.73
N LEU A 51 -26.50 12.63 7.85
CA LEU A 51 -27.97 12.69 7.94
C LEU A 51 -28.49 12.00 9.20
N GLY A 52 -27.91 10.85 9.56
CA GLY A 52 -28.33 10.08 10.74
C GLY A 52 -27.98 10.75 12.06
N ALA A 53 -26.86 11.48 12.13
CA ALA A 53 -26.40 12.11 13.37
C ALA A 53 -26.88 13.57 13.51
N THR A 54 -26.97 14.33 12.42
CA THR A 54 -27.20 15.78 12.46
C THR A 54 -28.42 16.24 11.65
N GLY A 55 -29.00 15.37 10.82
CA GLY A 55 -30.11 15.70 9.92
C GLY A 55 -29.73 16.58 8.73
N LYS A 56 -28.44 16.90 8.55
CA LYS A 56 -27.92 17.73 7.46
C LYS A 56 -26.63 17.13 6.91
N LEU A 57 -26.28 17.49 5.68
CA LEU A 57 -25.03 17.09 5.06
C LEU A 57 -23.90 18.07 5.42
N ASP A 58 -22.74 17.55 5.84
CA ASP A 58 -21.57 18.37 6.12
C ASP A 58 -20.82 18.67 4.81
N THR A 59 -21.02 19.88 4.30
CA THR A 59 -20.47 20.31 3.00
C THR A 59 -18.94 20.26 2.93
N PRO A 60 -18.16 20.69 3.94
CA PRO A 60 -16.73 20.42 4.02
C PRO A 60 -16.34 18.95 3.84
N ILE A 61 -17.02 18.03 4.51
CA ILE A 61 -16.71 16.59 4.46
C ILE A 61 -17.00 16.02 3.08
N ILE A 62 -18.10 16.45 2.44
CA ILE A 62 -18.39 16.11 1.05
C ILE A 62 -17.28 16.61 0.12
N GLY A 63 -16.86 17.88 0.27
CA GLY A 63 -15.78 18.46 -0.52
C GLY A 63 -14.48 17.67 -0.39
N LEU A 64 -14.10 17.31 0.83
CA LEU A 64 -12.91 16.49 1.09
C LEU A 64 -13.03 15.08 0.49
N THR A 65 -14.22 14.47 0.56
CA THR A 65 -14.49 13.14 -0.02
C THR A 65 -14.36 13.16 -1.54
N LEU A 66 -14.91 14.18 -2.21
CA LEU A 66 -14.77 14.36 -3.65
C LEU A 66 -13.31 14.63 -4.05
N GLY A 67 -12.60 15.46 -3.30
CA GLY A 67 -11.18 15.71 -3.51
C GLY A 67 -10.33 14.44 -3.38
N LEU A 68 -10.59 13.64 -2.35
CA LEU A 68 -9.91 12.35 -2.17
C LEU A 68 -10.23 11.38 -3.32
N GLY A 69 -11.49 11.33 -3.75
CA GLY A 69 -11.92 10.58 -4.93
C GLY A 69 -11.18 10.97 -6.19
N ALA A 70 -10.97 12.27 -6.44
CA ALA A 70 -10.18 12.74 -7.57
C ALA A 70 -8.72 12.28 -7.52
N ILE A 71 -8.11 12.26 -6.33
CA ILE A 71 -6.73 11.78 -6.14
C ILE A 71 -6.65 10.25 -6.35
N VAL A 72 -7.65 9.49 -5.91
CA VAL A 72 -7.75 8.04 -6.20
C VAL A 72 -7.86 7.78 -7.70
N LEU A 73 -8.66 8.57 -8.42
CA LEU A 73 -8.76 8.48 -9.88
C LEU A 73 -7.42 8.84 -10.55
N ALA A 74 -6.70 9.84 -10.04
CA ALA A 74 -5.36 10.17 -10.52
C ALA A 74 -4.38 9.00 -10.31
N MET A 75 -4.46 8.30 -9.17
CA MET A 75 -3.68 7.09 -8.91
C MET A 75 -4.03 5.96 -9.89
N HIS A 76 -5.31 5.71 -10.15
CA HIS A 76 -5.75 4.75 -11.16
C HIS A 76 -5.17 5.06 -12.54
N ILE A 77 -5.21 6.34 -12.95
CA ILE A 77 -4.64 6.81 -14.21
C ILE A 77 -3.12 6.57 -14.22
N ALA A 78 -2.42 6.92 -13.14
CA ALA A 78 -0.98 6.70 -13.02
C ALA A 78 -0.62 5.21 -13.16
N GLN A 79 -1.37 4.33 -12.50
CA GLN A 79 -1.19 2.88 -12.61
C GLN A 79 -1.45 2.38 -14.04
N ARG A 80 -2.44 2.92 -14.76
CA ARG A 80 -2.72 2.55 -16.15
C ARG A 80 -1.56 2.82 -17.10
N PHE A 81 -0.76 3.85 -16.82
CA PHE A 81 0.40 4.19 -17.65
C PHE A 81 1.70 3.54 -17.18
N VAL A 82 1.95 3.55 -15.88
CA VAL A 82 3.26 3.17 -15.30
C VAL A 82 3.29 1.72 -14.83
N ALA A 83 2.18 1.21 -14.30
CA ALA A 83 2.09 -0.09 -13.65
C ALA A 83 0.95 -0.95 -14.25
N ARG A 84 1.03 -1.18 -15.58
CA ARG A 84 -0.01 -1.88 -16.36
C ARG A 84 -0.33 -3.29 -15.84
N ASP A 85 0.68 -3.95 -15.28
CA ASP A 85 0.58 -5.32 -14.78
C ASP A 85 0.33 -5.37 -13.25
N ALA A 86 0.03 -4.24 -12.62
CA ALA A 86 -0.39 -4.22 -11.21
C ALA A 86 -1.66 -5.07 -11.02
N ASP A 87 -1.91 -5.49 -9.78
CA ASP A 87 -3.16 -6.16 -9.42
C ASP A 87 -4.33 -5.14 -9.43
N PRO A 88 -5.41 -5.38 -10.19
CA PRO A 88 -6.55 -4.46 -10.30
C PRO A 88 -7.43 -4.37 -9.06
N LEU A 89 -7.28 -5.28 -8.08
CA LEU A 89 -8.17 -5.35 -6.92
C LEU A 89 -7.66 -4.52 -5.74
N ILE A 90 -6.36 -4.28 -5.64
CA ILE A 90 -5.74 -3.64 -4.47
C ILE A 90 -6.25 -2.20 -4.27
N LEU A 91 -6.22 -1.37 -5.32
CA LEU A 91 -6.63 0.03 -5.20
C LEU A 91 -8.12 0.19 -4.82
N PRO A 92 -9.08 -0.53 -5.44
CA PRO A 92 -10.48 -0.49 -5.01
C PRO A 92 -10.69 -0.97 -3.57
N ILE A 93 -10.05 -2.08 -3.17
CA ILE A 93 -10.19 -2.62 -1.80
C ILE A 93 -9.68 -1.61 -0.78
N VAL A 94 -8.49 -1.04 -1.01
CA VAL A 94 -7.91 -0.02 -0.12
C VAL A 94 -8.81 1.22 -0.06
N THR A 95 -9.35 1.65 -1.20
CA THR A 95 -10.27 2.80 -1.27
C THR A 95 -11.52 2.55 -0.44
N LEU A 96 -12.14 1.38 -0.58
CA LEU A 96 -13.35 1.04 0.16
C LEU A 96 -13.09 0.92 1.67
N LEU A 97 -12.03 0.21 2.08
CA LEU A 97 -11.70 0.03 3.49
C LEU A 97 -11.32 1.36 4.15
N ASN A 98 -10.53 2.19 3.48
CA ASN A 98 -10.16 3.52 3.98
C ASN A 98 -11.40 4.43 4.08
N GLY A 99 -12.27 4.43 3.06
CA GLY A 99 -13.50 5.20 3.05
C GLY A 99 -14.48 4.82 4.16
N LEU A 100 -14.71 3.52 4.38
CA LEU A 100 -15.53 3.03 5.49
C LEU A 100 -14.90 3.37 6.85
N GLY A 101 -13.57 3.25 6.98
CA GLY A 101 -12.86 3.66 8.18
C GLY A 101 -13.04 5.14 8.49
N ILE A 102 -12.93 6.00 7.49
CA ILE A 102 -13.16 7.44 7.60
C ILE A 102 -14.62 7.73 8.02
N ALA A 103 -15.60 7.04 7.45
CA ALA A 103 -17.01 7.21 7.85
C ALA A 103 -17.24 6.86 9.33
N MET A 104 -16.60 5.80 9.83
CA MET A 104 -16.69 5.42 11.24
C MET A 104 -16.01 6.42 12.16
N ILE A 105 -14.82 6.92 11.78
CA ILE A 105 -14.11 7.95 12.55
C ILE A 105 -14.93 9.25 12.57
N HIS A 106 -15.52 9.64 11.45
CA HIS A 106 -16.35 10.84 11.35
C HIS A 106 -17.57 10.77 12.27
N ARG A 107 -18.21 9.60 12.32
CA ARG A 107 -19.31 9.34 13.27
C ARG A 107 -18.87 9.55 14.73
N LEU A 108 -17.66 9.11 15.08
CA LEU A 108 -17.10 9.30 16.43
C LEU A 108 -16.76 10.77 16.70
N ASP A 109 -16.21 11.48 15.71
CA ASP A 109 -15.89 12.90 15.83
C ASP A 109 -17.16 13.74 16.07
N ILE A 110 -18.26 13.47 15.36
CA ILE A 110 -19.55 14.12 15.60
C ILE A 110 -20.01 13.87 17.04
N SER A 111 -19.94 12.62 17.50
CA SER A 111 -20.31 12.25 18.88
C SER A 111 -19.45 12.94 19.94
N ALA A 112 -18.20 13.27 19.60
CA ALA A 112 -17.25 13.97 20.47
C ALA A 112 -17.28 15.50 20.30
N GLY A 113 -18.12 16.04 19.41
CA GLY A 113 -18.19 17.47 19.11
C GLY A 113 -16.94 18.03 18.40
N LEU A 114 -16.14 17.17 17.76
CA LEU A 114 -14.92 17.56 17.07
C LEU A 114 -15.24 18.03 15.64
N THR A 115 -14.69 19.18 15.25
CA THR A 115 -14.90 19.76 13.92
C THR A 115 -13.60 20.32 13.32
N GLY A 116 -13.58 20.52 12.00
CA GLY A 116 -12.42 21.07 11.29
C GLY A 116 -11.16 20.25 11.51
N TRP A 117 -10.02 20.92 11.72
CA TRP A 117 -8.73 20.24 11.91
C TRP A 117 -8.66 19.39 13.20
N GLN A 118 -9.55 19.62 14.18
CA GLN A 118 -9.60 18.83 15.40
C GLN A 118 -10.24 17.46 15.20
N ALA A 119 -11.10 17.32 14.19
CA ALA A 119 -11.70 16.06 13.80
C ALA A 119 -10.64 15.09 13.25
N ASN A 120 -10.65 13.87 13.76
CA ASN A 120 -9.75 12.81 13.35
C ASN A 120 -10.01 12.39 11.89
N ALA A 121 -11.27 12.36 11.44
CA ALA A 121 -11.65 12.03 10.08
C ALA A 121 -11.09 13.02 9.08
N THR A 122 -11.16 14.33 9.38
CA THR A 122 -10.56 15.38 8.54
C THR A 122 -9.06 15.20 8.41
N ARG A 123 -8.34 14.97 9.53
CA ARG A 123 -6.91 14.67 9.50
C ARG A 123 -6.62 13.40 8.71
N GLN A 124 -7.42 12.35 8.90
CA GLN A 124 -7.27 11.07 8.21
C GLN A 124 -7.44 11.22 6.69
N MET A 125 -8.43 11.99 6.23
CA MET A 125 -8.62 12.30 4.81
C MET A 125 -7.40 13.02 4.21
N VAL A 126 -6.85 14.02 4.93
CA VAL A 126 -5.65 14.75 4.49
C VAL A 126 -4.42 13.84 4.45
N TRP A 127 -4.20 13.01 5.47
CA TRP A 127 -3.10 12.04 5.49
C TRP A 127 -3.24 10.96 4.41
N THR A 128 -4.47 10.48 4.13
CA THR A 128 -4.72 9.58 3.00
C THR A 128 -4.37 10.27 1.68
N ALA A 129 -4.78 11.53 1.47
CA ALA A 129 -4.46 12.28 0.26
C ALA A 129 -2.94 12.39 0.06
N ILE A 130 -2.19 12.78 1.11
CA ILE A 130 -0.72 12.85 1.08
C ILE A 130 -0.13 11.48 0.77
N ALA A 131 -0.62 10.40 1.42
CA ALA A 131 -0.14 9.05 1.19
C ALA A 131 -0.33 8.58 -0.26
N ILE A 132 -1.48 8.88 -0.88
CA ILE A 132 -1.73 8.54 -2.28
C ILE A 132 -0.80 9.34 -3.21
N VAL A 133 -0.60 10.63 -2.94
CA VAL A 133 0.36 11.46 -3.72
C VAL A 133 1.77 10.88 -3.63
N VAL A 134 2.23 10.52 -2.44
CA VAL A 134 3.53 9.85 -2.24
C VAL A 134 3.57 8.52 -2.99
N ALA A 135 2.50 7.72 -2.95
CA ALA A 135 2.43 6.46 -3.69
C ALA A 135 2.52 6.66 -5.22
N ILE A 136 1.85 7.68 -5.77
CA ILE A 136 1.97 8.05 -7.19
C ILE A 136 3.41 8.39 -7.53
N VAL A 137 4.06 9.25 -6.72
CA VAL A 137 5.46 9.65 -6.93
C VAL A 137 6.38 8.42 -6.90
N VAL A 138 6.21 7.52 -5.92
CA VAL A 138 7.02 6.30 -5.81
C VAL A 138 6.87 5.42 -7.03
N ILE A 139 5.64 5.17 -7.51
CA ILE A 139 5.40 4.34 -8.70
C ILE A 139 6.03 4.96 -9.95
N VAL A 140 5.94 6.29 -10.10
CA VAL A 140 6.48 7.01 -11.26
C VAL A 140 8.01 7.01 -11.27
N VAL A 141 8.64 7.24 -10.11
CA VAL A 141 10.10 7.38 -9.95
C VAL A 141 10.78 6.01 -9.88
N VAL A 142 10.23 5.07 -9.13
CA VAL A 142 10.82 3.74 -8.89
C VAL A 142 10.36 2.75 -9.96
N ARG A 143 10.80 2.95 -11.20
CA ARG A 143 10.45 2.04 -12.31
C ARG A 143 11.13 0.67 -12.23
N ASN A 144 12.30 0.60 -11.60
CA ASN A 144 13.06 -0.64 -11.46
C ASN A 144 13.30 -0.98 -9.98
N HIS A 145 12.48 -1.88 -9.45
CA HIS A 145 12.60 -2.34 -8.06
C HIS A 145 13.94 -3.02 -7.76
N ARG A 146 14.68 -3.50 -8.77
CA ARG A 146 16.03 -4.08 -8.56
C ARG A 146 17.05 -3.04 -8.10
N VAL A 147 16.81 -1.75 -8.37
CA VAL A 147 17.65 -0.67 -7.85
C VAL A 147 17.60 -0.64 -6.32
N LEU A 148 16.45 -0.95 -5.72
CA LEU A 148 16.32 -1.00 -4.26
C LEU A 148 17.17 -2.12 -3.66
N GLN A 149 17.31 -3.25 -4.36
CA GLN A 149 18.14 -4.38 -3.90
C GLN A 149 19.64 -4.03 -3.88
N ARG A 150 20.11 -3.21 -4.81
CA ARG A 150 21.52 -2.76 -4.87
C ARG A 150 21.94 -2.04 -3.59
N TYR A 151 21.02 -1.31 -2.96
CA TYR A 151 21.27 -0.51 -1.76
C TYR A 151 20.80 -1.20 -0.47
N ARG A 152 20.73 -2.53 -0.41
CA ARG A 152 20.23 -3.28 0.76
C ARG A 152 20.83 -2.83 2.10
N TYR A 153 22.15 -2.62 2.17
CA TYR A 153 22.81 -2.23 3.41
C TYR A 153 22.54 -0.78 3.80
N LEU A 154 22.27 0.09 2.81
CA LEU A 154 21.80 1.44 3.09
C LEU A 154 20.39 1.39 3.69
N TRP A 155 19.51 0.53 3.17
CA TRP A 155 18.19 0.31 3.77
C TRP A 155 18.25 -0.27 5.18
N MET A 156 19.22 -1.15 5.45
CA MET A 156 19.49 -1.65 6.82
C MET A 156 19.89 -0.49 7.74
N LEU A 157 20.86 0.33 7.33
CA LEU A 157 21.34 1.46 8.11
C LEU A 157 20.22 2.47 8.38
N VAL A 158 19.43 2.81 7.35
CA VAL A 158 18.26 3.68 7.47
C VAL A 158 17.22 3.07 8.40
N GLY A 159 16.92 1.78 8.25
CA GLY A 159 15.94 1.08 9.09
C GLY A 159 16.32 1.07 10.57
N VAL A 160 17.56 0.67 10.88
CA VAL A 160 18.09 0.69 12.25
C VAL A 160 18.19 2.11 12.79
N GLY A 161 18.65 3.07 11.98
CA GLY A 161 18.73 4.48 12.36
C GLY A 161 17.37 5.07 12.73
N LEU A 162 16.33 4.76 11.94
CA LEU A 162 14.96 5.17 12.23
C LEU A 162 14.44 4.54 13.52
N LEU A 163 14.74 3.27 13.79
CA LEU A 163 14.33 2.60 15.05
C LEU A 163 15.01 3.21 16.28
N MET A 164 16.22 3.75 16.12
CA MET A 164 16.95 4.44 17.20
C MET A 164 16.54 5.90 17.36
N LEU A 165 15.88 6.50 16.35
CA LEU A 165 15.53 7.92 16.33
C LEU A 165 14.70 8.39 17.56
N PRO A 166 13.73 7.63 18.09
CA PRO A 166 13.00 8.02 19.30
C PRO A 166 13.87 8.10 20.57
N LEU A 167 15.06 7.51 20.58
CA LEU A 167 15.97 7.55 21.74
C LEU A 167 16.71 8.90 21.84
N VAL A 168 16.86 9.61 20.71
CA VAL A 168 17.55 10.89 20.66
C VAL A 168 16.86 11.89 21.61
N PRO A 169 17.62 12.55 22.50
CA PRO A 169 17.05 13.54 23.41
C PRO A 169 16.39 14.68 22.63
N PHE A 170 15.44 15.36 23.26
CA PHE A 170 14.68 16.50 22.71
C PHE A 170 13.67 16.19 21.59
N ILE A 171 13.90 15.18 20.73
CA ILE A 171 12.97 14.85 19.62
C ILE A 171 12.03 13.68 19.90
N GLY A 172 12.47 12.70 20.71
CA GLY A 172 11.67 11.52 21.04
C GLY A 172 10.63 11.82 22.10
N THR A 173 9.36 11.56 21.81
CA THR A 173 8.22 11.82 22.70
C THR A 173 7.66 10.55 23.32
N THR A 174 7.25 10.67 24.59
CA THR A 174 6.60 9.58 25.34
C THR A 174 5.09 9.73 25.23
N ILE A 175 4.43 8.74 24.63
CA ILE A 175 2.97 8.68 24.51
C ILE A 175 2.52 7.36 25.15
N ASN A 176 1.57 7.42 26.08
CA ASN A 176 1.06 6.24 26.81
C ASN A 176 2.18 5.40 27.46
N GLY A 177 3.21 6.05 28.02
CA GLY A 177 4.34 5.39 28.68
C GLY A 177 5.40 4.81 27.75
N ALA A 178 5.23 4.88 26.42
CA ALA A 178 6.18 4.38 25.45
C ALA A 178 6.85 5.51 24.65
N ARG A 179 8.17 5.44 24.48
CA ARG A 179 8.97 6.42 23.72
C ARG A 179 9.25 5.91 22.30
N LEU A 180 8.22 5.93 21.46
CA LEU A 180 8.26 5.39 20.09
C LEU A 180 8.06 6.46 19.01
N TRP A 181 7.65 7.65 19.42
CA TRP A 181 7.25 8.74 18.53
C TRP A 181 8.34 9.80 18.46
N VAL A 182 8.42 10.47 17.31
CA VAL A 182 9.29 11.62 17.11
C VAL A 182 8.42 12.83 16.77
N ASN A 183 8.65 13.92 17.49
CA ASN A 183 7.97 15.19 17.27
C ASN A 183 8.97 16.21 16.72
N LEU A 184 8.73 16.70 15.51
CA LEU A 184 9.54 17.72 14.84
C LEU A 184 8.98 19.15 15.03
N GLY A 185 8.03 19.33 15.96
CA GLY A 185 7.32 20.59 16.24
C GLY A 185 6.05 20.76 15.42
N PHE A 186 6.12 20.53 14.11
CA PHE A 186 4.98 20.67 13.18
C PHE A 186 4.36 19.33 12.76
N VAL A 187 5.13 18.25 12.82
CA VAL A 187 4.69 16.89 12.49
C VAL A 187 5.19 15.93 13.56
N THR A 188 4.31 15.03 13.97
CA THR A 188 4.62 13.89 14.82
C THR A 188 4.38 12.62 14.02
N PHE A 189 5.39 11.74 13.95
CA PHE A 189 5.28 10.48 13.24
C PHE A 189 6.02 9.37 14.00
N GLN A 190 5.73 8.12 13.63
CA GLN A 190 6.37 6.95 14.20
C GLN A 190 7.48 6.47 13.24
N PRO A 191 8.77 6.68 13.56
CA PRO A 191 9.87 6.28 12.68
C PRO A 191 9.89 4.78 12.38
N GLY A 192 9.41 3.96 13.32
CA GLY A 192 9.30 2.52 13.17
C GLY A 192 8.43 2.08 12.00
N GLU A 193 7.44 2.87 11.56
CA GLU A 193 6.64 2.57 10.38
C GLU A 193 7.49 2.59 9.10
N ILE A 194 8.30 3.63 8.93
CA ILE A 194 9.24 3.75 7.81
C ILE A 194 10.37 2.72 7.96
N GLY A 195 10.83 2.50 9.19
CA GLY A 195 11.85 1.51 9.53
C GLY A 195 11.46 0.10 9.10
N LYS A 196 10.20 -0.31 9.28
CA LYS A 196 9.68 -1.61 8.81
C LYS A 196 9.83 -1.77 7.30
N ILE A 197 9.51 -0.74 6.52
CA ILE A 197 9.65 -0.77 5.06
C ILE A 197 11.13 -0.89 4.67
N ALA A 198 12.01 -0.09 5.27
CA ALA A 198 13.44 -0.12 5.01
C ALA A 198 14.05 -1.50 5.34
N LEU A 199 13.71 -2.06 6.50
CA LEU A 199 14.18 -3.40 6.88
C LEU A 199 13.61 -4.49 5.96
N ALA A 200 12.36 -4.39 5.51
CA ALA A 200 11.80 -5.32 4.53
C ALA A 200 12.59 -5.29 3.21
N LEU A 201 13.00 -4.10 2.73
CA LEU A 201 13.85 -3.96 1.54
C LEU A 201 15.25 -4.56 1.76
N PHE A 202 15.84 -4.35 2.93
CA PHE A 202 17.10 -4.99 3.30
C PHE A 202 16.98 -6.51 3.28
N PHE A 203 16.02 -7.09 4.00
CA PHE A 203 15.84 -8.53 4.08
C PHE A 203 15.54 -9.14 2.72
N ALA A 204 14.69 -8.50 1.90
CA ALA A 204 14.42 -8.95 0.53
C ALA A 204 15.71 -8.99 -0.31
N GLY A 205 16.52 -7.92 -0.27
CA GLY A 205 17.79 -7.87 -0.99
C GLY A 205 18.86 -8.80 -0.44
N TYR A 206 18.87 -9.05 0.88
CA TYR A 206 19.82 -9.93 1.54
C TYR A 206 19.51 -11.40 1.21
N LEU A 207 18.25 -11.82 1.38
CA LEU A 207 17.82 -13.20 1.15
C LEU A 207 17.98 -13.64 -0.32
N VAL A 208 17.77 -12.74 -1.28
CA VAL A 208 18.00 -13.04 -2.70
C VAL A 208 19.46 -13.35 -2.99
N THR A 209 20.40 -12.66 -2.35
CA THR A 209 21.84 -12.93 -2.56
C THR A 209 22.36 -14.07 -1.69
N ALA A 210 21.86 -14.20 -0.46
CA ALA A 210 22.20 -15.30 0.43
C ALA A 210 21.55 -16.63 0.00
N ARG A 211 20.66 -16.63 -1.02
CA ARG A 211 19.95 -17.80 -1.52
C ARG A 211 20.87 -18.97 -1.84
N ASP A 212 22.01 -18.71 -2.47
CA ASP A 212 22.96 -19.77 -2.86
C ASP A 212 23.77 -20.27 -1.66
N SER A 213 24.07 -19.43 -0.68
CA SER A 213 24.75 -19.85 0.56
C SER A 213 23.82 -20.59 1.52
N LEU A 214 22.54 -20.23 1.56
CA LEU A 214 21.52 -20.87 2.39
C LEU A 214 21.03 -22.19 1.79
N SER A 215 21.02 -22.33 0.46
CA SER A 215 20.66 -23.58 -0.22
C SER A 215 21.73 -24.67 -0.09
N VAL A 216 23.00 -24.29 0.07
CA VAL A 216 24.13 -25.22 0.30
C VAL A 216 24.13 -25.83 1.70
N VAL A 217 23.42 -25.24 2.67
CA VAL A 217 23.35 -25.72 4.06
C VAL A 217 22.19 -26.72 4.29
N GLY A 218 21.49 -27.14 3.22
CA GLY A 218 20.51 -28.23 3.27
C GLY A 218 21.09 -29.53 3.84
N LYS A 219 20.53 -29.98 4.96
CA LYS A 219 20.89 -31.16 5.76
C LYS A 219 21.36 -32.36 4.93
N ARG A 220 22.63 -32.74 5.08
CA ARG A 220 23.10 -34.11 4.80
C ARG A 220 22.61 -35.01 5.93
N MET A 221 21.46 -35.65 5.73
CA MET A 221 21.02 -36.75 6.59
C MET A 221 21.07 -38.03 5.76
N PHE A 222 21.96 -38.95 6.14
CA PHE A 222 22.14 -40.30 5.57
C PHE A 222 22.76 -40.44 4.17
N GLY A 223 23.81 -39.66 3.86
CA GLY A 223 24.95 -40.15 3.08
C GLY A 223 24.73 -40.79 1.70
N VAL A 224 23.68 -40.46 0.94
CA VAL A 224 23.51 -40.95 -0.44
C VAL A 224 23.01 -39.81 -1.34
N THR A 225 23.72 -39.60 -2.44
CA THR A 225 23.35 -38.77 -3.61
C THR A 225 22.22 -39.39 -4.40
#